data_AF-A0A550GMK0-F1
#
_entry.id   AF-A0A550GMK0-F1
#
_cell.length_a   1.000
_cell.length_b   1.000
_cell.length_c   1.000
_cell.angle_alpha   90.00
_cell.angle_beta   90.00
_cell.angle_gamma   90.00
#
_symmetry.space_group_name_H-M   'P 1'
#
loop_
_entity.id
_entity.type
_entity.pdbx_description
1 polymer ?
#
loop_
_entity_poly.entity_id
_entity_poly.type
_entity_poly.pdbx_seq_one_letter_code
_entity_poly.pdbx_strand_id
1 'polypeptide(L)' 'MVKCPNCGKEVANPKKTWKMAGRPDKNGKRTQLTIGLYECCGKSFRQVLDKRKI' A
#
# COMPACT_ATOMS: atom_id res chain seq x y z
N MET A 1 4.98 -1.23 10.88
CA MET A 1 5.41 -2.58 10.44
C MET A 1 4.21 -3.28 9.85
N VAL A 2 4.39 -4.17 8.86
CA VAL A 2 3.28 -4.83 8.15
C VAL A 2 3.37 -6.34 8.33
N LYS A 3 2.26 -6.97 8.66
CA LYS A 3 2.18 -8.42 8.84
C LYS A 3 2.17 -9.13 7.49
N CYS A 4 3.10 -10.06 7.28
CA CYS A 4 3.13 -10.88 6.08
C CYS A 4 1.89 -11.79 6.05
N PRO A 5 1.11 -11.79 4.94
CA PRO A 5 -0.08 -12.62 4.84
C PRO A 5 0.23 -14.13 4.75
N ASN A 6 1.47 -14.51 4.43
CA ASN A 6 1.87 -15.90 4.27
C ASN A 6 2.34 -16.54 5.59
N CYS A 7 3.18 -15.85 6.36
CA CYS A 7 3.83 -16.41 7.56
C CYS A 7 3.53 -15.65 8.86
N GLY A 8 2.82 -14.52 8.79
CA GLY A 8 2.49 -13.72 9.96
C GLY A 8 3.65 -12.89 10.53
N LYS A 9 4.87 -12.98 9.98
CA LYS A 9 6.02 -12.16 10.41
C LYS A 9 5.78 -10.68 10.12
N GLU A 10 6.30 -9.83 11.00
CA GLU A 10 6.29 -8.38 10.78
C GLU A 10 7.46 -7.97 9.88
N VAL A 11 7.15 -7.20 8.84
CA VAL A 11 8.12 -6.61 7.92
C VAL A 11 8.09 -5.10 8.10
N ALA A 12 9.21 -4.51 8.52
CA ALA A 12 9.28 -3.08 8.79
C ALA A 12 9.39 -2.25 7.50
N ASN A 13 10.30 -2.64 6.60
CA ASN A 13 10.69 -1.81 5.47
C ASN A 13 10.06 -2.29 4.15
N PRO A 14 9.33 -1.42 3.44
CA PRO A 14 8.88 -1.71 2.08
C PRO A 14 10.07 -1.70 1.12
N LYS A 15 10.05 -2.61 0.14
CA LYS A 15 10.97 -2.62 -1.00
C LYS A 15 10.76 -1.42 -1.91
N LYS A 16 9.52 -0.98 -2.08
CA LYS A 16 9.15 0.21 -2.87
C LYS A 16 7.87 0.82 -2.34
N THR A 17 7.76 2.14 -2.42
CA THR A 17 6.53 2.88 -2.12
C THR A 17 6.14 3.76 -3.28
N TRP A 18 4.86 3.84 -3.60
CA TRP A 18 4.35 4.78 -4.61
C TRP A 18 2.95 5.29 -4.25
N LYS A 19 2.58 6.41 -4.87
CA LYS A 19 1.26 7.02 -4.73
C LYS A 19 0.43 6.71 -5.97
N MET A 20 -0.84 6.38 -5.78
CA MET A 20 -1.80 6.13 -6.84
C MET A 20 -3.06 6.94 -6.57
N ALA A 21 -3.47 7.79 -7.50
CA ALA A 21 -4.75 8.49 -7.43
C ALA A 21 -5.79 7.72 -8.26
N GLY A 22 -6.93 7.41 -7.66
CA GLY A 22 -8.05 6.76 -8.32
C GLY A 22 -8.89 7.72 -9.17
N ARG A 23 -10.00 7.20 -9.69
CA ARG A 23 -11.01 7.98 -10.42
C ARG A 23 -11.58 9.09 -9.52
N PRO A 24 -11.83 10.29 -10.06
CA PRO A 24 -12.52 11.33 -9.32
C PRO A 24 -13.94 10.91 -8.94
N ASP A 25 -14.39 11.34 -7.76
CA ASP A 25 -15.77 11.19 -7.31
C ASP A 25 -16.71 12.18 -8.03
N LYS A 26 -18.00 12.14 -7.71
CA LYS A 26 -19.00 13.03 -8.31
C LYS A 26 -18.71 14.53 -8.09
N ASN A 27 -17.88 14.85 -7.09
CA ASN A 27 -17.48 16.20 -6.74
C ASN A 27 -16.07 16.57 -7.25
N GLY A 28 -15.47 15.72 -8.10
CA GLY A 28 -14.14 15.94 -8.68
C GLY A 28 -12.96 15.57 -7.77
N LYS A 29 -13.20 15.12 -6.54
CA LYS A 29 -12.15 14.74 -5.57
C LYS A 29 -11.62 13.35 -5.88
N ARG A 30 -10.30 13.17 -5.85
CA ARG A 30 -9.66 11.87 -6.08
C ARG A 30 -9.24 11.24 -4.77
N THR A 31 -9.32 9.93 -4.69
CA THR A 31 -8.71 9.20 -3.56
C THR A 31 -7.29 8.85 -3.94
N GLN A 32 -6.32 9.37 -3.19
CA GLN A 32 -4.90 9.00 -3.30
C GLN A 32 -4.57 7.93 -2.26
N LEU A 33 -4.01 6.83 -2.74
CA LEU A 33 -3.48 5.73 -1.93
C LEU A 33 -1.95 5.77 -1.98
N THR A 34 -1.32 5.62 -0.82
CA THR A 34 0.11 5.30 -0.75
C THR A 34 0.24 3.80 -0.55
N ILE A 35 0.87 3.10 -1.49
CA ILE A 35 1.03 1.65 -1.47
C ILE A 35 2.51 1.33 -1.22
N GLY A 36 2.78 0.41 -0.30
CA GLY A 36 4.07 -0.20 -0.08
C GLY A 36 4.10 -1.63 -0.65
N LEU A 37 5.14 -1.96 -1.40
CA LEU A 37 5.48 -3.32 -1.81
C LEU A 37 6.47 -3.89 -0.80
N TYR A 38 6.16 -5.05 -0.26
CA TYR A 38 6.97 -5.79 0.70
C TYR A 38 7.36 -7.13 0.10
N GLU A 39 8.45 -7.68 0.60
CA GLU A 39 8.92 -9.01 0.23
C GLU A 39 9.13 -9.83 1.49
N CYS A 40 8.55 -11.02 1.54
CA CYS A 40 8.70 -11.97 2.64
C CYS A 40 8.41 -13.38 2.14
N CYS A 41 9.14 -14.38 2.64
CA CYS A 41 9.01 -15.78 2.23
C CYS A 41 9.18 -16.00 0.71
N GLY A 42 10.05 -15.21 0.05
CA GLY A 42 10.27 -15.29 -1.40
C GLY A 42 9.09 -14.82 -2.25
N LYS A 43 8.07 -14.22 -1.64
CA LYS A 43 6.90 -13.65 -2.33
C LYS A 43 6.81 -12.16 -2.06
N SER A 44 6.29 -11.42 -3.03
CA SER A 44 5.98 -10.01 -2.86
C SER A 44 4.50 -9.80 -2.56
N PHE A 45 4.20 -8.85 -1.69
CA PHE A 45 2.83 -8.47 -1.35
C PHE A 45 2.72 -6.95 -1.20
N ARG A 46 1.53 -6.41 -1.41
CA ARG A 46 1.27 -4.97 -1.36
C ARG A 46 0.41 -4.64 -0.15
N GLN A 47 0.71 -3.53 0.51
CA GLN A 47 -0.09 -3.00 1.61
C GLN A 47 -0.39 -1.52 1.37
N VAL A 48 -1.61 -1.10 1.67
CA VAL A 48 -1.96 0.32 1.70
C VAL A 48 -1.40 0.92 3.00
N LEU A 49 -0.54 1.92 2.86
CA LEU A 49 0.10 2.65 3.96
C LEU A 49 -0.67 3.90 4.36
N ASP A 50 -1.28 4.56 3.38
CA ASP A 50 -2.06 5.77 3.61
C ASP A 50 -3.18 5.89 2.57
N LYS A 51 -4.28 6.53 2.97
CA LYS A 51 -5.43 6.81 2.12
C LYS A 51 -5.96 8.20 2.44
N ARG A 52 -5.90 9.10 1.46
CA ARG A 52 -6.38 10.47 1.59
C ARG A 52 -7.20 10.92 0.39
N LYS A 53 -8.08 11.89 0.59
CA LYS A 53 -8.78 12.58 -0.51
C LYS A 53 -7.97 13.80 -0.94
N ILE A 54 -7.83 13.99 -2.25
CA ILE A 54 -7.19 15.13 -2.92
C ILE A 54 -8.15 15.77 -3.92
#